data_AF-A0A1Z4JM38-F1
#
_entry.id   AF-A0A1Z4JM38-F1
#
_cell.length_a   1.000
_cell.length_b   1.000
_cell.length_c   1.000
_cell.angle_alpha   90.00
_cell.angle_beta   90.00
_cell.angle_gamma   90.00
#
_symmetry.space_group_name_H-M   'P 1'
#
loop_
_entity.id
_entity.type
_entity.pdbx_description
1 polymer ?
#
loop_
_entity_poly.entity_id
_entity_poly.type
_entity_poly.pdbx_seq_one_letter_code
_entity_poly.pdbx_strand_id
1 'polypeptide(L)'
;MQSDAFAILGVPITAPYAEVFDRYCAVTELLEQRISCSQSQALEFATQNLDLVKQAFRSLAEEELRRQVIHQMQEQVIQTKLQPKSFLAKAILNYPTSAVTAFYESAVDDLKVLQYWSLNNIEFVTGTLHDLNLAYLFVRMDSRGDGGQSISVPCSPLSPQPNFGTEAEPDTGLSTVP
;
A
#
# COMPACT_ATOMS: atom_id res chain seq x y z
N MET A 1 -6.50 -16.56 -10.26
CA MET A 1 -5.79 -15.35 -9.79
C MET A 1 -4.31 -15.57 -10.03
N GLN A 2 -3.68 -14.75 -10.86
CA GLN A 2 -2.23 -14.76 -11.02
C GLN A 2 -1.65 -14.32 -9.67
N SER A 3 -1.07 -15.27 -8.93
CA SER A 3 -0.92 -15.17 -7.48
C SER A 3 0.17 -14.17 -7.09
N ASP A 4 -0.25 -13.09 -6.45
CA ASP A 4 0.64 -12.19 -5.72
C ASP A 4 1.25 -12.95 -4.54
N ALA A 5 2.49 -13.40 -4.72
CA ALA A 5 3.22 -14.18 -3.73
C ALA A 5 3.51 -13.37 -2.45
N PHE A 6 3.62 -12.03 -2.54
CA PHE A 6 3.79 -11.16 -1.38
C PHE A 6 2.51 -11.11 -0.55
N ALA A 7 1.36 -10.99 -1.22
CA ALA A 7 0.05 -11.03 -0.55
C ALA A 7 -0.22 -12.38 0.10
N ILE A 8 0.12 -13.51 -0.54
CA ILE A 8 -0.06 -14.85 0.04
C ILE A 8 0.74 -15.01 1.33
N LEU A 9 2.00 -14.59 1.35
CA LEU A 9 2.83 -14.68 2.55
C LEU A 9 2.52 -13.61 3.60
N GLY A 10 1.88 -12.51 3.19
CA GLY A 10 1.61 -11.37 4.06
C GLY A 10 2.88 -10.59 4.40
N VAL A 11 3.72 -10.36 3.38
CA VAL A 11 4.97 -9.59 3.49
C VAL A 11 4.94 -8.41 2.53
N PRO A 12 5.63 -7.29 2.86
CA PRO A 12 5.70 -6.16 1.95
C PRO A 12 6.56 -6.49 0.72
N ILE A 13 6.31 -5.80 -0.40
CA ILE A 13 7.12 -5.94 -1.63
C ILE A 13 8.60 -5.54 -1.39
N THR A 14 8.84 -4.71 -0.37
CA THR A 14 10.16 -4.26 0.07
C THR A 14 10.86 -5.24 1.03
N ALA A 15 10.20 -6.33 1.43
CA ALA A 15 10.73 -7.25 2.45
C ALA A 15 12.08 -7.87 2.04
N PRO A 16 13.08 -7.90 2.93
CA PRO A 16 14.29 -8.67 2.72
C PRO A 16 14.00 -10.17 2.81
N TYR A 17 14.89 -10.99 2.23
CA TYR A 17 14.76 -12.46 2.24
C TYR A 17 14.58 -13.04 3.64
N ALA A 18 15.29 -12.50 4.65
CA ALA A 18 15.17 -12.96 6.03
C ALA A 18 13.72 -12.86 6.55
N GLU A 19 13.06 -11.72 6.31
CA GLU A 19 11.66 -11.52 6.72
C GLU A 19 10.70 -12.45 5.96
N VAL A 20 10.94 -12.67 4.66
CA VAL A 20 10.17 -13.62 3.85
C VAL A 20 10.29 -15.04 4.42
N PHE A 21 11.50 -15.45 4.81
CA PHE A 21 11.76 -16.76 5.39
C PHE A 21 11.11 -16.92 6.77
N ASP A 22 11.31 -15.95 7.66
CA ASP A 22 10.71 -15.98 9.00
C ASP A 22 9.20 -16.07 8.93
N ARG A 23 8.58 -15.30 8.03
CA ARG A 23 7.14 -15.33 7.80
C ARG A 23 6.67 -16.66 7.22
N TYR A 24 7.40 -17.22 6.26
CA TYR A 24 7.09 -18.55 5.71
C TYR A 24 7.09 -19.62 6.79
N CYS A 25 8.11 -19.65 7.66
CA CYS A 25 8.18 -20.59 8.77
C CYS A 25 6.98 -20.45 9.71
N ALA A 26 6.67 -19.22 10.14
CA ALA A 26 5.56 -18.96 11.05
C ALA A 26 4.20 -19.38 10.47
N VAL A 27 3.93 -19.07 9.20
CA VAL A 27 2.66 -19.43 8.53
C VAL A 27 2.56 -20.94 8.31
N THR A 28 3.64 -21.58 7.90
CA THR A 28 3.71 -23.04 7.71
C THR A 28 3.40 -23.76 9.00
N GLU A 29 4.04 -23.37 10.11
CA GLU A 29 3.79 -23.96 11.43
C GLU A 29 2.33 -23.81 11.87
N LEU A 30 1.76 -22.60 11.71
CA LEU A 30 0.34 -22.36 12.04
C LEU A 30 -0.61 -23.22 11.23
N LEU A 31 -0.35 -23.40 9.92
CA LEU A 31 -1.18 -24.22 9.05
C LEU A 31 -1.03 -25.71 9.37
N GLU A 32 0.19 -26.20 9.61
CA GLU A 32 0.47 -27.60 9.97
C GLU A 32 -0.17 -28.00 11.31
N GLN A 33 -0.12 -27.12 12.31
CA GLN A 33 -0.84 -27.30 13.57
C GLN A 33 -2.35 -27.41 13.34
N ARG A 34 -2.93 -26.54 12.50
CA ARG A 34 -4.37 -26.58 12.18
C ARG A 34 -4.78 -27.83 11.42
N ILE A 35 -3.96 -28.29 10.48
CA ILE A 35 -4.19 -29.53 9.73
C ILE A 35 -4.20 -30.71 10.70
N SER A 36 -3.23 -30.77 11.61
CA SER A 36 -3.12 -31.85 12.60
C SER A 36 -4.32 -31.91 13.56
N CYS A 37 -4.97 -30.78 13.83
CA CYS A 37 -6.14 -30.68 14.71
C CYS A 37 -7.50 -30.80 14.01
N SER A 38 -7.56 -30.85 12.67
CA SER A 38 -8.81 -30.79 11.89
C SER A 38 -9.16 -32.14 11.25
N GLN A 39 -10.45 -32.50 11.22
CA GLN A 39 -10.93 -33.77 10.61
C GLN A 39 -11.93 -33.57 9.45
N SER A 40 -12.14 -32.35 8.97
CA SER A 40 -13.23 -32.01 8.02
C SER A 40 -12.76 -31.11 6.86
N GLN A 41 -13.70 -30.48 6.15
CA GLN A 41 -13.47 -29.56 5.02
C GLN A 41 -12.42 -28.45 5.29
N ALA A 42 -12.23 -28.06 6.55
CA ALA A 42 -11.17 -27.14 6.97
C ALA A 42 -9.75 -27.70 6.72
N LEU A 43 -9.56 -29.01 6.74
CA LEU A 43 -8.30 -29.69 6.47
C LEU A 43 -7.89 -29.54 5.01
N GLU A 44 -8.83 -29.75 4.08
CA GLU A 44 -8.55 -29.61 2.65
C GLU A 44 -8.17 -28.16 2.33
N PHE A 45 -8.94 -27.20 2.83
CA PHE A 45 -8.66 -25.78 2.63
C PHE A 45 -7.31 -25.36 3.25
N ALA A 46 -7.00 -25.81 4.47
CA ALA A 46 -5.71 -25.53 5.11
C ALA A 46 -4.53 -26.14 4.34
N THR A 47 -4.70 -27.36 3.81
CA THR A 47 -3.68 -28.04 2.98
C THR A 47 -3.44 -27.30 1.68
N GLN A 48 -4.50 -26.89 0.98
CA GLN A 48 -4.39 -26.09 -0.25
C GLN A 48 -3.66 -24.77 0.02
N ASN A 49 -3.98 -24.08 1.11
CA ASN A 49 -3.29 -22.85 1.50
C ASN A 49 -1.82 -23.08 1.87
N LEU A 50 -1.50 -24.19 2.51
CA LEU A 50 -0.11 -24.56 2.81
C LEU A 50 0.71 -24.75 1.53
N ASP A 51 0.14 -25.41 0.52
CA ASP A 51 0.80 -25.58 -0.77
C ASP A 51 0.98 -24.24 -1.51
N LEU A 52 0.00 -23.34 -1.44
CA LEU A 52 0.12 -21.98 -1.97
C LEU A 52 1.22 -21.19 -1.28
N VAL A 53 1.32 -21.27 0.05
CA VAL A 53 2.37 -20.61 0.85
C VAL A 53 3.76 -21.14 0.46
N LYS A 54 3.91 -22.46 0.29
CA LYS A 54 5.15 -23.09 -0.18
C LYS A 54 5.54 -22.62 -1.58
N GLN A 55 4.57 -22.51 -2.49
CA GLN A 55 4.80 -22.00 -3.84
C GLN A 55 5.19 -20.52 -3.83
N ALA A 56 4.48 -19.70 -3.05
CA ALA A 56 4.79 -18.28 -2.89
C ALA A 56 6.20 -18.08 -2.34
N PHE A 57 6.60 -18.84 -1.33
CA PHE A 57 7.96 -18.79 -0.79
C PHE A 57 9.01 -19.12 -1.85
N ARG A 58 8.83 -20.18 -2.66
CA ARG A 58 9.78 -20.50 -3.74
C ARG A 58 9.92 -19.35 -4.73
N SER A 59 8.81 -18.72 -5.13
CA SER A 59 8.82 -17.56 -6.03
C SER A 59 9.50 -16.33 -5.43
N LEU A 60 9.46 -16.16 -4.10
CA LEU A 60 10.10 -15.04 -3.42
C LEU A 60 11.52 -15.36 -2.92
N ALA A 61 11.92 -16.62 -2.83
CA ALA A 61 13.22 -17.03 -2.32
C ALA A 61 14.34 -16.70 -3.30
N GLU A 62 14.13 -16.95 -4.59
CA GLU A 62 15.06 -16.61 -5.65
C GLU A 62 14.89 -15.16 -6.09
N GLU A 63 15.98 -14.40 -6.15
CA GLU A 63 15.93 -12.98 -6.50
C GLU A 63 15.39 -12.73 -7.91
N GLU A 64 15.72 -13.61 -8.86
CA GLU A 64 15.23 -13.50 -10.23
C GLU A 64 13.72 -13.73 -10.32
N LEU A 65 13.21 -14.80 -9.69
CA LEU A 65 11.77 -15.05 -9.61
C LEU A 65 11.04 -13.93 -8.87
N ARG A 66 11.63 -13.40 -7.79
CA ARG A 66 11.07 -12.25 -7.06
C ARG A 66 10.94 -11.02 -7.96
N ARG A 67 11.95 -10.72 -8.77
CA ARG A 67 11.88 -9.63 -9.75
C ARG A 67 10.80 -9.87 -10.79
N GLN A 68 10.65 -11.10 -11.27
CA GLN A 68 9.58 -11.45 -12.22
C GLN A 68 8.18 -11.28 -11.62
N VAL A 69 7.97 -11.67 -10.36
CA VAL A 69 6.70 -11.44 -9.64
C VAL A 69 6.40 -9.94 -9.58
N ILE A 70 7.37 -9.12 -9.18
CA ILE A 70 7.20 -7.66 -9.13
C ILE A 70 6.87 -7.13 -10.53
N HIS A 71 7.62 -7.53 -11.57
CA HIS A 71 7.39 -7.08 -12.94
C HIS A 71 5.98 -7.43 -13.44
N GLN A 72 5.48 -8.64 -13.17
CA GLN A 72 4.12 -9.03 -13.53
C GLN A 72 3.08 -8.16 -12.83
N MET A 73 3.26 -7.87 -11.54
CA MET A 73 2.37 -6.98 -10.81
C MET A 73 2.40 -5.56 -11.38
N GLN A 74 3.59 -5.09 -11.78
CA GLN A 74 3.78 -3.82 -12.44
C GLN A 74 3.03 -3.74 -13.79
N GLU A 75 3.13 -4.77 -14.62
CA GLU A 75 2.35 -4.88 -15.86
C GLU A 75 0.84 -4.87 -15.59
N GLN A 76 0.38 -5.58 -14.55
CA GLN A 76 -1.02 -5.59 -14.16
C GLN A 76 -1.51 -4.18 -13.78
N VAL A 77 -0.72 -3.41 -13.03
CA VAL A 77 -1.05 -2.02 -12.69
C VAL A 77 -1.26 -1.17 -13.95
N ILE A 78 -0.37 -1.30 -14.93
CA ILE A 78 -0.43 -0.56 -16.21
C ILE A 78 -1.68 -0.96 -17.02
N GLN A 79 -1.96 -2.26 -17.14
CA GLN A 79 -3.07 -2.77 -17.95
C GLN A 79 -4.44 -2.49 -17.35
N THR A 80 -4.57 -2.53 -16.03
CA THR A 80 -5.88 -2.47 -15.36
C THR A 80 -6.36 -1.06 -15.02
N LYS A 81 -5.55 -0.02 -15.23
CA LYS A 81 -5.84 1.36 -14.81
C LYS A 81 -6.37 1.39 -13.37
N LEU A 82 -5.51 0.92 -12.46
CA LEU A 82 -5.75 0.68 -11.03
C LEU A 82 -7.02 1.35 -10.47
N GLN A 83 -8.05 0.56 -10.18
CA GLN A 83 -9.22 0.98 -9.40
C GLN A 83 -9.23 0.23 -8.06
N PRO A 84 -8.51 0.72 -7.04
CA PRO A 84 -8.39 0.01 -5.77
C PRO A 84 -9.77 -0.12 -5.11
N LYS A 85 -10.10 -1.34 -4.67
CA LYS A 85 -11.39 -1.62 -4.02
C LYS A 85 -11.29 -1.39 -2.51
N SER A 86 -10.17 -1.77 -1.90
CA SER A 86 -9.95 -1.63 -0.46
C SER A 86 -9.77 -0.16 -0.03
N PHE A 87 -10.23 0.17 1.18
CA PHE A 87 -10.08 1.51 1.75
C PHE A 87 -8.60 1.89 1.94
N LEU A 88 -7.77 0.94 2.39
CA LEU A 88 -6.33 1.14 2.56
C LEU A 88 -5.64 1.44 1.22
N ALA A 89 -6.00 0.72 0.16
CA ALA A 89 -5.47 0.96 -1.18
C ALA A 89 -5.96 2.28 -1.79
N LYS A 90 -7.10 2.84 -1.35
CA LYS A 90 -7.51 4.21 -1.70
C LYS A 90 -6.77 5.26 -0.88
N ALA A 91 -6.51 4.98 0.39
CA ALA A 91 -5.78 5.89 1.28
C ALA A 91 -4.34 6.10 0.80
N ILE A 92 -3.66 5.04 0.36
CA ILE A 92 -2.26 5.12 -0.10
C ILE A 92 -2.08 6.02 -1.35
N LEU A 93 -3.10 6.13 -2.20
CA LEU A 93 -3.08 7.01 -3.38
C LEU A 93 -3.05 8.51 -3.02
N ASN A 94 -3.48 8.87 -1.80
CA ASN A 94 -3.51 10.24 -1.32
C ASN A 94 -2.35 10.55 -0.35
N TYR A 95 -1.50 9.57 -0.08
CA TYR A 95 -0.38 9.74 0.85
C TYR A 95 0.80 10.44 0.15
N PRO A 96 1.54 11.32 0.85
CA PRO A 96 2.74 11.91 0.28
C PRO A 96 3.80 10.83 0.02
N THR A 97 4.49 10.94 -1.12
CA THR A 97 5.51 9.97 -1.57
C THR A 97 6.59 9.71 -0.53
N SER A 98 6.91 10.69 0.33
CA SER A 98 7.91 10.54 1.40
C SER A 98 7.46 9.64 2.56
N ALA A 99 6.15 9.48 2.78
CA ALA A 99 5.60 8.67 3.87
C ALA A 99 4.89 7.40 3.39
N VAL A 100 4.72 7.24 2.08
CA VAL A 100 3.95 6.14 1.48
C VAL A 100 4.50 4.76 1.84
N THR A 101 5.82 4.60 1.89
CA THR A 101 6.47 3.32 2.24
C THR A 101 6.23 2.95 3.70
N ALA A 102 6.39 3.89 4.63
CA ALA A 102 6.16 3.63 6.05
C ALA A 102 4.70 3.29 6.34
N PHE A 103 3.76 4.01 5.71
CA PHE A 103 2.33 3.68 5.79
C PHE A 103 2.03 2.30 5.23
N TYR A 104 2.59 1.97 4.06
CA TYR A 104 2.42 0.68 3.41
C TYR A 104 2.92 -0.48 4.28
N GLU A 105 4.15 -0.40 4.77
CA GLU A 105 4.75 -1.45 5.61
C GLU A 105 3.96 -1.63 6.91
N SER A 106 3.56 -0.54 7.56
CA SER A 106 2.69 -0.60 8.75
C SER A 106 1.34 -1.26 8.46
N ALA A 107 0.70 -0.93 7.34
CA ALA A 107 -0.58 -1.52 6.97
C ALA A 107 -0.46 -3.01 6.63
N VAL A 108 0.65 -3.44 6.01
CA VAL A 108 0.94 -4.86 5.77
C VAL A 108 1.15 -5.59 7.10
N ASP A 109 1.86 -4.97 8.05
CA ASP A 109 2.09 -5.54 9.38
C ASP A 109 0.80 -5.74 10.16
N ASP A 110 -0.16 -4.82 10.07
CA ASP A 110 -1.46 -5.00 10.71
C ASP A 110 -2.26 -6.14 10.06
N LEU A 111 -2.24 -6.22 8.72
CA LEU A 111 -2.96 -7.25 7.98
C LEU A 111 -2.35 -8.65 8.17
N LYS A 112 -1.02 -8.77 8.27
CA LYS A 112 -0.35 -10.08 8.41
C LYS A 112 -0.72 -10.78 9.72
N VAL A 113 -1.04 -10.04 10.78
CA VAL A 113 -1.52 -10.62 12.04
C VAL A 113 -2.88 -11.30 11.86
N LEU A 114 -3.75 -10.76 11.00
CA LEU A 114 -5.12 -11.22 10.83
C LEU A 114 -5.26 -12.36 9.81
N GLN A 115 -4.36 -12.42 8.82
CA GLN A 115 -4.46 -13.30 7.65
C GLN A 115 -4.65 -14.77 8.01
N TYR A 116 -3.78 -15.32 8.87
CA TYR A 116 -3.78 -16.73 9.26
C TYR A 116 -4.34 -16.98 10.68
N TRP A 117 -4.94 -15.95 11.29
CA TRP A 117 -5.62 -16.08 12.57
C TRP A 117 -6.88 -16.95 12.47
N SER A 118 -7.54 -16.96 11.30
CA SER A 118 -8.65 -17.86 10.98
C SER A 118 -8.62 -18.20 9.49
N LEU A 119 -9.02 -19.41 9.12
CA LEU A 119 -9.11 -19.83 7.71
C LEU A 119 -10.07 -18.93 6.91
N ASN A 120 -11.12 -18.41 7.56
CA ASN A 120 -12.08 -17.50 6.93
C ASN A 120 -11.48 -16.14 6.55
N ASN A 121 -10.37 -15.75 7.18
CA ASN A 121 -9.74 -14.45 6.93
C ASN A 121 -8.74 -14.50 5.76
N ILE A 122 -8.24 -15.69 5.42
CA ILE A 122 -7.11 -15.82 4.48
C ILE A 122 -7.45 -15.17 3.15
N GLU A 123 -8.58 -15.51 2.55
CA GLU A 123 -8.96 -15.00 1.22
C GLU A 123 -9.19 -13.47 1.25
N PHE A 124 -9.95 -12.98 2.23
CA PHE A 124 -10.25 -11.55 2.36
C PHE A 124 -9.00 -10.70 2.61
N VAL A 125 -8.15 -11.13 3.55
CA VAL A 125 -6.92 -10.42 3.90
C VAL A 125 -5.91 -10.49 2.75
N THR A 126 -5.76 -11.64 2.10
CA THR A 126 -4.89 -11.79 0.92
C THR A 126 -5.34 -10.88 -0.22
N GLY A 127 -6.66 -10.79 -0.48
CA GLY A 127 -7.19 -9.85 -1.47
C GLY A 127 -6.94 -8.39 -1.11
N THR A 128 -7.06 -8.04 0.18
CA THR A 128 -6.79 -6.68 0.66
C THR A 128 -5.30 -6.33 0.54
N LEU A 129 -4.41 -7.26 0.87
CA LEU A 129 -2.96 -7.13 0.69
C LEU A 129 -2.59 -6.98 -0.78
N HIS A 130 -3.22 -7.76 -1.66
CA HIS A 130 -3.01 -7.65 -3.09
C HIS A 130 -3.38 -6.27 -3.64
N ASP A 131 -4.58 -5.78 -3.28
CA ASP A 131 -5.03 -4.43 -3.64
C ASP A 131 -4.04 -3.35 -3.14
N LEU A 132 -3.57 -3.50 -1.90
CA LEU A 132 -2.62 -2.58 -1.27
C LEU A 132 -1.26 -2.59 -1.97
N ASN A 133 -0.76 -3.78 -2.34
CA ASN A 133 0.48 -3.98 -3.07
C ASN A 133 0.44 -3.30 -4.45
N LEU A 134 -0.63 -3.51 -5.21
CA LEU A 134 -0.81 -2.88 -6.51
C LEU A 134 -0.88 -1.35 -6.41
N ALA A 135 -1.58 -0.84 -5.39
CA ALA A 135 -1.67 0.60 -5.16
C ALA A 135 -0.33 1.21 -4.75
N TYR A 136 0.47 0.53 -3.93
CA TYR A 136 1.84 0.94 -3.62
C TYR A 136 2.72 1.00 -4.88
N LEU A 137 2.66 -0.03 -5.73
CA LEU A 137 3.42 -0.06 -6.98
C LEU A 137 3.00 1.08 -7.92
N PHE A 138 1.70 1.38 -8.02
CA PHE A 138 1.19 2.49 -8.81
C PHE A 138 1.78 3.83 -8.38
N VAL A 139 1.71 4.17 -7.08
CA VAL A 139 2.27 5.43 -6.56
C VAL A 139 3.78 5.51 -6.78
N ARG A 140 4.49 4.38 -6.63
CA ARG A 140 5.94 4.30 -6.85
C ARG A 140 6.36 4.44 -8.30
N MET A 141 5.53 4.00 -9.24
CA MET A 141 5.76 4.20 -10.67
C MET A 141 5.47 5.62 -11.11
N ASP A 142 4.34 6.18 -10.66
CA ASP A 142 3.95 7.56 -10.98
C ASP A 142 5.01 8.54 -10.47
N SER A 143 5.56 8.29 -9.29
CA SER A 143 6.69 9.06 -8.73
C SER A 143 8.02 8.89 -9.49
N ARG A 144 8.17 7.84 -10.32
CA ARG A 144 9.38 7.52 -11.09
C ARG A 144 9.28 7.95 -12.56
N GLY A 145 8.09 8.25 -13.07
CA GLY A 145 7.82 8.58 -14.46
C GLY A 145 7.58 10.06 -14.68
N ASP A 146 8.63 10.75 -15.14
CA ASP A 146 8.62 11.96 -15.98
C ASP A 146 7.98 13.26 -15.43
N GLY A 147 8.55 14.38 -15.86
CA GLY A 147 8.27 15.70 -15.32
C GLY A 147 6.79 16.12 -15.34
N GLY A 148 6.38 16.76 -14.25
CA GLY A 148 5.36 17.81 -14.25
C GLY A 148 4.02 17.43 -14.86
N GLN A 149 3.23 16.63 -14.15
CA GLN A 149 1.82 16.98 -14.04
C GLN A 149 1.50 17.15 -12.57
N SER A 150 1.69 18.39 -12.11
CA SER A 150 0.84 18.93 -11.06
C SER A 150 -0.58 18.51 -11.38
N ILE A 151 -1.17 17.66 -10.55
CA ILE A 151 -2.62 17.52 -10.50
C ILE A 151 -3.10 18.93 -10.22
N SER A 152 -3.54 19.61 -11.29
CA SER A 152 -4.21 20.89 -11.20
C SER A 152 -5.48 20.61 -10.40
N VAL A 153 -5.39 20.90 -9.11
CA VAL A 153 -6.56 21.08 -8.26
C VAL A 153 -7.50 22.00 -9.06
N PRO A 154 -8.76 21.63 -9.31
CA PRO A 154 -9.74 22.61 -9.73
C PRO A 154 -10.01 23.51 -8.53
N CYS A 155 -9.09 24.46 -8.29
CA CYS A 155 -9.29 25.54 -7.34
C CYS A 155 -10.31 26.46 -7.98
N SER A 156 -11.57 26.23 -7.61
CA SER A 156 -12.69 27.10 -7.93
C SER A 156 -12.43 28.53 -7.40
N PRO A 157 -13.08 29.53 -8.02
CA PRO A 157 -12.48 30.85 -8.21
C PRO A 157 -12.53 31.75 -6.98
N LEU A 158 -11.58 32.70 -6.99
CA LEU A 158 -11.46 33.89 -6.16
C LEU A 158 -12.73 34.28 -5.42
N SER A 159 -12.63 34.33 -4.09
CA SER A 159 -13.40 35.28 -3.29
C SER A 159 -12.50 36.50 -2.99
N PRO A 160 -12.99 37.73 -3.20
CA PRO A 160 -12.19 38.96 -3.14
C PRO A 160 -11.77 39.29 -1.70
N GLN A 161 -10.48 39.62 -1.53
CA GLN A 161 -9.98 40.22 -0.29
C GLN A 161 -10.66 41.60 -0.07
N PRO A 162 -11.02 41.94 1.18
CA PRO A 162 -11.42 43.30 1.52
C PRO A 162 -10.20 44.22 1.48
N ASN A 163 -10.31 45.21 0.60
CA ASN A 163 -9.37 46.29 0.34
C ASN A 163 -9.25 47.19 1.58
N PHE A 164 -8.15 47.11 2.32
CA PHE A 164 -7.79 48.16 3.30
C PHE A 164 -7.00 49.22 2.55
N GLY A 165 -7.71 50.28 2.18
CA GLY A 165 -7.15 51.44 1.51
C GLY A 165 -6.04 52.09 2.33
N THR A 166 -4.88 52.21 1.72
CA THR A 166 -3.89 53.24 2.04
C THR A 166 -4.35 54.51 1.34
N GLU A 167 -4.81 55.52 2.07
CA GLU A 167 -4.70 56.91 1.62
C GLU A 167 -4.80 57.91 2.78
N ALA A 168 -3.97 58.95 2.67
CA ALA A 168 -3.99 60.25 3.36
C ALA A 168 -2.99 60.50 4.52
N GLU A 169 -1.74 60.81 4.17
CA GLU A 169 -1.17 62.14 4.53
C GLU A 169 -1.58 63.13 3.42
N PRO A 170 -1.57 64.48 3.56
CA PRO A 170 -0.81 65.32 4.52
C PRO A 170 -1.62 66.49 5.13
N ASP A 171 -1.00 67.31 6.00
CA ASP A 171 -0.80 68.77 5.81
C ASP A 171 -0.52 69.53 7.13
N THR A 172 0.64 70.17 7.14
CA THR A 172 1.05 71.46 7.73
C THR A 172 0.30 72.05 8.95
N GLY A 173 1.06 72.29 10.03
CA GLY A 173 0.61 73.07 11.17
C GLY A 173 1.77 73.70 11.95
N LEU A 174 2.26 74.83 11.44
CA LEU A 174 3.19 75.76 12.08
C LEU A 174 2.59 76.31 13.40
N SER A 175 3.31 76.25 14.52
CA SER A 175 3.23 77.33 15.52
C SER A 175 4.38 77.32 16.53
N THR A 176 4.93 78.52 16.68
CA THR A 176 6.10 78.92 17.44
C THR A 176 5.62 79.89 18.53
N VAL A 177 6.11 79.70 19.77
CA VAL A 177 6.35 80.72 20.84
C VAL A 177 5.12 81.25 21.61
N PRO A 178 5.26 81.70 22.89
CA PRO A 178 6.48 81.92 23.70
C PRO A 178 6.68 81.01 24.91
#